data_AF-A0A2U2I4J0-F1
#
_entry.id   AF-A0A2U2I4J0-F1
#
_cell.length_a   1.000
_cell.length_b   1.000
_cell.length_c   1.000
_cell.angle_alpha   90.00
_cell.angle_beta   90.00
_cell.angle_gamma   90.00
#
_symmetry.space_group_name_H-M   'P 1'
#
loop_
_entity.id
_entity.type
_entity.pdbx_description
1 polymer ?
#
loop_
_entity_poly.entity_id
_entity_poly.type
_entity_poly.pdbx_seq_one_letter_code
_entity_poly.pdbx_strand_id
1 'polypeptide(L)'
;MPPLHTGADKARYLVRAVGDAVSLAEFLNIVRVDPEVDIVSEIGPKHAPHTVVLEMSSAKARALEEGFSKSHQLMIEPDRPLSLFD
;
A
#
# COMPACT_ATOMS: atom_id res chain seq x y z
N MET A 1 33.48 -8.17 7.93
CA MET A 1 32.18 -8.61 7.37
C MET A 1 31.19 -7.50 7.65
N PRO A 2 30.59 -6.84 6.64
CA PRO A 2 29.45 -5.97 6.90
C PRO A 2 28.19 -6.86 7.07
N PRO A 3 27.19 -6.42 7.87
CA PRO A 3 25.91 -7.13 7.92
C PRO A 3 25.23 -7.02 6.56
N LEU A 4 24.75 -8.15 6.05
CA LEU A 4 23.83 -8.19 4.92
C LEU A 4 22.55 -7.46 5.34
N HIS A 5 22.29 -6.28 4.78
CA HIS A 5 20.96 -5.72 4.76
C HIS A 5 20.12 -6.54 3.76
N THR A 6 19.82 -7.79 4.10
CA THR A 6 18.80 -8.60 3.41
C THR A 6 17.43 -8.21 3.95
N GLY A 7 17.13 -6.91 3.92
CA GLY A 7 15.77 -6.41 3.88
C GLY A 7 15.64 -5.80 2.50
N ALA A 8 14.86 -6.41 1.62
CA ALA A 8 14.37 -5.67 0.46
C ALA A 8 13.81 -4.35 1.01
N ASP A 9 14.33 -3.22 0.55
CA ASP A 9 14.01 -1.87 1.05
C ASP A 9 12.48 -1.69 1.05
N LYS A 10 11.84 -2.01 2.18
CA LYS A 10 10.39 -1.92 2.35
C LYS A 10 10.09 -0.44 2.57
N ALA A 11 9.17 0.09 1.78
CA ALA A 11 8.72 1.45 1.89
C ALA A 11 7.23 1.47 2.22
N ARG A 12 6.76 2.61 2.70
CA ARG A 12 5.35 2.83 3.00
C ARG A 12 4.63 3.33 1.75
N TYR A 13 3.43 2.81 1.55
CA TYR A 13 2.56 3.16 0.43
C TYR A 13 1.15 3.36 0.96
N LEU A 14 0.50 4.44 0.55
CA LEU A 14 -0.91 4.64 0.75
C LEU A 14 -1.67 4.00 -0.40
N VAL A 15 -2.64 3.17 -0.08
CA VAL A 15 -3.64 2.67 -1.01
C VAL A 15 -4.98 3.30 -0.67
N ARG A 16 -5.57 4.02 -1.62
CA ARG A 16 -6.87 4.68 -1.44
C ARG A 16 -7.90 4.18 -2.44
N ALA A 17 -9.14 4.06 -2.01
CA ALA A 17 -10.27 3.80 -2.89
C ALA A 17 -10.66 5.08 -3.63
N VAL A 18 -10.81 5.00 -4.96
CA VAL A 18 -11.20 6.15 -5.81
C VAL A 18 -12.72 6.22 -6.00
N GLY A 19 -13.42 5.10 -5.87
CA GLY A 19 -14.88 5.02 -6.03
C GLY A 19 -15.57 4.42 -4.82
N ASP A 20 -15.37 3.11 -4.62
CA ASP A 20 -16.12 2.34 -3.63
C ASP A 20 -15.19 1.76 -2.54
N ALA A 21 -15.63 1.84 -1.28
CA ALA A 21 -14.88 1.32 -0.13
C ALA A 21 -14.77 -0.23 -0.14
N VAL A 22 -15.69 -0.93 -0.83
CA VAL A 22 -15.70 -2.38 -0.97
C VAL A 22 -14.44 -2.88 -1.67
N SER A 23 -13.97 -2.17 -2.71
CA SER A 23 -12.74 -2.54 -3.42
C SER A 23 -11.52 -2.54 -2.50
N LEU A 24 -11.48 -1.62 -1.51
CA LEU A 24 -10.39 -1.59 -0.53
C LEU A 24 -10.52 -2.74 0.47
N ALA A 25 -11.74 -3.07 0.92
CA ALA A 25 -11.97 -4.17 1.84
C ALA A 25 -11.60 -5.54 1.24
N GLU A 26 -11.96 -5.78 -0.03
CA GLU A 26 -11.56 -6.96 -0.79
C GLU A 26 -10.03 -7.06 -0.89
N PHE A 27 -9.39 -5.95 -1.27
CA PHE A 27 -7.94 -5.86 -1.36
C PHE A 27 -7.25 -6.09 -0.01
N LEU A 28 -7.76 -5.52 1.09
CA LEU A 28 -7.29 -5.75 2.45
C LEU A 28 -7.34 -7.24 2.83
N ASN A 29 -8.39 -7.94 2.42
CA ASN A 29 -8.51 -9.38 2.70
C ASN A 29 -7.41 -10.20 1.98
N ILE A 30 -7.02 -9.77 0.77
CA ILE A 30 -5.93 -10.38 0.01
C ILE A 30 -4.57 -10.08 0.64
N VAL A 31 -4.29 -8.82 1.01
CA VAL A 31 -2.98 -8.47 1.59
C VAL A 31 -2.81 -8.92 3.03
N ARG A 32 -3.89 -9.14 3.79
CA ARG A 32 -3.82 -9.70 5.16
C ARG A 32 -3.25 -11.12 5.19
N VAL A 33 -3.37 -11.88 4.11
CA VAL A 33 -2.79 -13.23 4.00
C VAL A 33 -1.41 -13.23 3.34
N ASP A 34 -0.92 -12.06 2.91
CA ASP A 34 0.34 -11.93 2.23
C ASP A 34 1.48 -11.62 3.22
N PRO A 35 2.47 -12.51 3.39
CA PRO A 35 3.54 -12.32 4.37
C PRO A 35 4.57 -11.25 3.97
N GLU A 36 4.52 -10.74 2.73
CA GLU A 36 5.43 -9.70 2.26
C GLU A 36 4.85 -8.28 2.42
N VAL A 37 3.58 -8.17 2.81
CA VAL A 37 2.87 -6.91 3.00
C VAL A 37 2.45 -6.75 4.45
N ASP A 38 2.88 -5.67 5.07
CA ASP A 38 2.49 -5.31 6.43
C ASP A 38 1.47 -4.16 6.39
N ILE A 39 0.32 -4.34 7.04
CA ILE A 39 -0.66 -3.26 7.19
C ILE A 39 -0.23 -2.37 8.36
N VAL A 40 0.17 -1.14 8.04
CA VAL A 40 0.66 -0.18 9.03
C VAL A 40 -0.49 0.58 9.67
N SER A 41 -1.45 1.04 8.87
CA SER A 41 -2.57 1.85 9.37
C SER A 41 -3.77 1.82 8.42
N GLU A 42 -4.98 1.83 8.97
CA GLU A 42 -6.22 1.97 8.22
C GLU A 42 -6.82 3.37 8.50
N ILE A 43 -7.00 4.16 7.45
CA ILE A 43 -7.47 5.55 7.53
C ILE A 43 -8.92 5.62 7.00
N GLY A 44 -9.83 6.03 7.88
CA GLY A 44 -11.24 6.25 7.56
C GLY A 44 -12.20 5.73 8.65
N PRO A 45 -13.49 5.62 8.33
CA PRO A 45 -14.49 5.00 9.19
C PRO A 45 -14.09 3.60 9.64
N LYS A 46 -14.32 3.24 10.91
CA LYS A 46 -13.96 1.93 11.49
C LYS A 46 -14.48 0.71 10.71
N HIS A 47 -15.54 0.88 9.92
CA HIS A 47 -16.18 -0.20 9.15
C HIS A 47 -16.04 -0.04 7.63
N ALA A 48 -15.40 1.04 7.17
CA ALA A 48 -15.23 1.35 5.75
C ALA A 48 -14.01 2.26 5.57
N PRO A 49 -12.77 1.79 5.84
CA PRO A 49 -11.59 2.59 5.56
C PRO A 49 -11.58 2.96 4.07
N HIS A 50 -11.31 4.22 3.77
CA HIS A 50 -11.16 4.68 2.39
C HIS A 50 -9.69 4.71 1.97
N THR A 51 -8.78 4.60 2.93
CA THR A 51 -7.33 4.59 2.69
C THR A 51 -6.66 3.64 3.67
N VAL A 52 -5.58 2.98 3.25
CA VAL A 52 -4.73 2.14 4.09
C VAL A 52 -3.27 2.47 3.79
N VAL A 53 -2.44 2.46 4.83
CA VAL A 53 -0.98 2.54 4.74
C VAL A 53 -0.42 1.13 4.86
N LEU A 54 0.36 0.73 3.86
CA LEU A 54 0.98 -0.57 3.76
C LEU A 54 2.50 -0.40 3.70
N GLU A 55 3.23 -1.33 4.28
CA GLU A 55 4.67 -1.42 4.17
C GLU A 55 5.05 -2.67 3.38
N MET A 56 5.71 -2.48 2.24
CA MET A 56 6.07 -3.55 1.31
C MET A 56 7.25 -3.17 0.43
N SER A 57 7.79 -4.13 -0.32
CA SER A 57 8.85 -3.86 -1.29
C SER A 57 8.35 -3.04 -2.49
N SER A 58 9.23 -2.23 -3.07
CA SER A 58 8.91 -1.41 -4.26
C SER A 58 8.49 -2.24 -5.47
N ALA A 59 9.03 -3.45 -5.63
CA ALA A 59 8.61 -4.38 -6.67
C ALA A 59 7.14 -4.79 -6.52
N LYS A 60 6.70 -5.05 -5.28
CA LYS A 60 5.32 -5.44 -4.98
C LYS A 60 4.36 -4.27 -5.14
N ALA A 61 4.76 -3.09 -4.67
CA ALA A 61 3.98 -1.86 -4.87
C ALA A 61 3.76 -1.57 -6.36
N ARG A 62 4.79 -1.75 -7.20
CA ARG A 62 4.67 -1.57 -8.66
C ARG A 62 3.72 -2.60 -9.29
N ALA A 63 3.79 -3.87 -8.87
CA ALA A 63 2.85 -4.89 -9.33
C ALA A 63 1.39 -4.55 -8.95
N LEU A 64 1.16 -4.00 -7.76
CA LEU A 64 -0.14 -3.51 -7.34
C LEU A 64 -0.60 -2.30 -8.15
N GLU A 65 0.29 -1.34 -8.42
CA GLU A 65 0.01 -0.17 -9.25
C GLU A 65 -0.46 -0.55 -10.66
N GLU A 66 0.21 -1.53 -11.27
CA GLU A 66 -0.18 -2.07 -12.58
C GLU A 66 -1.56 -2.78 -12.52
N GLY A 67 -1.85 -3.50 -11.43
CA GLY A 67 -3.16 -4.11 -11.20
C GLY A 67 -4.27 -3.08 -11.01
N PHE A 68 -4.01 -2.05 -10.22
CA PHE A 68 -4.94 -0.98 -9.90
C PHE A 68 -5.25 -0.12 -11.12
N SER A 69 -4.26 0.13 -11.99
CA SER A 69 -4.44 0.83 -13.26
C SER A 69 -5.43 0.12 -14.20
N LYS A 70 -5.61 -1.20 -14.08
CA LYS A 70 -6.60 -1.94 -14.87
C LYS A 70 -7.99 -1.82 -14.27
N SER A 71 -8.10 -1.92 -12.94
CA SER A 71 -9.38 -1.90 -12.24
C SER A 71 -9.96 -0.50 -12.05
N HIS A 72 -9.16 0.56 -12.09
CA HIS A 72 -9.56 1.97 -11.85
C HIS A 72 -10.30 2.23 -10.52
N GLN A 73 -10.27 1.27 -9.59
CA GLN A 73 -11.00 1.33 -8.32
C GLN A 73 -10.10 1.74 -7.15
N LEU A 74 -8.81 1.43 -7.25
CA LEU A 74 -7.81 1.67 -6.22
C LEU A 74 -6.70 2.53 -6.82
N MET A 75 -6.06 3.34 -5.99
CA MET A 75 -4.83 4.05 -6.32
C MET A 75 -3.79 3.71 -5.26
N ILE A 76 -2.55 3.54 -5.68
CA ILE A 76 -1.41 3.38 -4.79
C ILE A 76 -0.46 4.55 -4.99
N GLU A 77 0.00 5.12 -3.90
CA GLU A 77 0.92 6.25 -3.89
C GLU A 77 1.97 5.98 -2.80
N PRO A 78 3.27 6.24 -3.04
CA PRO A 78 4.26 6.08 -1.99
C PRO A 78 4.06 7.13 -0.89
N ASP A 79 4.06 6.69 0.37
CA ASP A 79 3.97 7.53 1.56
C ASP A 79 5.32 8.20 1.80
N ARG A 80 5.64 9.16 0.93
CA ARG A 80 6.83 9.99 1.07
C ARG A 80 6.41 11.30 1.71
N PRO A 81 7.16 11.82 2.69
CA PRO A 81 6.97 13.21 3.08
C PRO A 81 7.11 14.05 1.82
N LEU A 82 6.19 15.00 1.63
CA LEU A 82 6.33 16.06 0.65
C LEU A 82 7.74 16.64 0.87
N SER A 83 8.66 16.29 -0.03
CA SER A 83 9.90 17.03 -0.16
C SER A 83 9.45 18.38 -0.69
N LEU A 84 9.07 19.26 0.23
CA LEU A 84 9.12 20.70 0.04
C LEU A 84 10.60 20.96 -0.20
N PHE A 85 11.00 20.86 -1.46
CA PHE A 85 12.34 21.23 -1.88
C PHE A 85 12.57 22.69 -1.50
N ASP A 86 13.73 22.91 -0.90
CA ASP A 86 14.44 24.15 -0.56
C ASP A 86 14.33 25.26 -1.62
#